data_AF-A0A346N338-F1
#
_entry.id   AF-A0A346N338-F1
#
_cell.length_a   1.000
_cell.length_b   1.000
_cell.length_c   1.000
_cell.angle_alpha   90.00
_cell.angle_beta   90.00
_cell.angle_gamma   90.00
#
_symmetry.space_group_name_H-M   'P 1'
#
loop_
_entity.id
_entity.type
_entity.pdbx_description
1 polymer ?
#
loop_
_entity_poly.entity_id
_entity_poly.type
_entity_poly.pdbx_seq_one_letter_code
_entity_poly.pdbx_strand_id
1 'polypeptide(L)'
;MGGNEILVSRDWPRVLGFLGLDAAAYGDFQTLEEIFRFVRSSSYFHPDIYLLQNRNHVSRIRDKKRKTYMLFLEWCEQQPVSAPFVFGEKDSYLERIVAQWPHLRQDIDAANAEAMRIRDFRSRFNGERVARLCGKTGKALGEQMQHSRNGYSGPGDFVSFVLAATDAELDACIRGTLISG
;
A
#
# COMPACT_ATOMS: atom_id res chain seq x y z
N MET A 1 -3.89 -10.19 -0.78
CA MET A 1 -2.47 -9.95 -0.42
C MET A 1 -2.39 -8.50 0.00
N GLY A 2 -2.31 -8.25 1.32
CA GLY A 2 -2.11 -6.90 1.84
C GLY A 2 -0.77 -6.37 1.35
N GLY A 3 -0.69 -5.07 1.09
CA GLY A 3 0.60 -4.45 0.79
C GLY A 3 1.57 -4.76 1.92
N ASN A 4 2.80 -5.13 1.57
CA ASN A 4 3.82 -5.39 2.56
C ASN A 4 4.06 -4.10 3.34
N GLU A 5 3.74 -4.10 4.64
CA GLU A 5 3.92 -2.92 5.49
C GLU A 5 5.38 -2.89 5.95
N ILE A 6 6.08 -1.81 5.63
CA ILE A 6 7.48 -1.61 6.01
C ILE A 6 7.51 -0.68 7.23
N LEU A 7 8.13 -1.14 8.31
CA LEU A 7 8.33 -0.32 9.52
C LEU A 7 9.42 0.73 9.26
N VAL A 8 9.00 1.99 9.10
CA VAL A 8 9.92 3.13 8.88
C VAL A 8 10.79 3.38 10.12
N SER A 9 10.15 3.64 11.27
CA SER A 9 10.84 4.00 12.51
C SER A 9 9.92 3.82 13.72
N ARG A 10 10.50 3.50 14.88
CA ARG A 10 9.86 3.60 16.20
C ARG A 10 10.34 4.80 17.01
N ASP A 11 11.36 5.50 16.52
CA ASP A 11 11.88 6.73 17.11
C ASP A 11 10.91 7.88 16.81
N TRP A 12 10.02 8.13 17.75
CA TRP A 12 8.94 9.10 17.61
C TRP A 12 9.45 10.55 17.49
N PRO A 13 10.41 11.03 18.31
CA PRO A 13 11.02 12.35 18.11
C PRO A 13 11.59 12.55 16.70
N ARG A 14 12.28 11.55 16.15
CA ARG A 14 12.81 11.63 14.79
C ARG A 14 11.71 11.68 13.72
N VAL A 15 10.63 10.94 13.91
CA VAL A 15 9.45 10.97 13.01
C VAL A 15 8.78 12.33 13.05
N LEU A 16 8.56 12.90 14.23
CA LEU A 16 7.98 14.24 14.37
C LEU A 16 8.88 15.30 13.73
N GLY A 17 10.19 15.27 13.99
CA GLY A 17 11.14 16.18 13.37
C GLY A 17 11.14 16.08 11.84
N PHE A 18 11.02 14.87 11.29
CA PHE A 18 10.88 14.67 9.84
C PHE A 18 9.61 15.32 9.27
N LEU A 19 8.50 15.30 10.03
CA LEU A 19 7.24 15.96 9.67
C LEU A 19 7.26 17.49 9.92
N GLY A 20 8.38 18.04 10.37
CA GLY A 20 8.52 19.44 10.76
C GLY A 20 7.78 19.81 12.04
N LEU A 21 7.55 18.83 12.91
CA LEU A 21 6.88 19.00 14.20
C LEU A 21 7.89 19.03 15.34
N ASP A 22 7.61 19.87 16.35
CA ASP A 22 8.42 19.93 17.55
C ASP A 22 8.14 18.72 18.46
N ALA A 23 9.12 17.82 18.55
CA ALA A 23 9.00 16.63 19.38
C ALA A 23 8.84 16.95 20.89
N ALA A 24 9.40 18.07 21.37
CA ALA A 24 9.32 18.44 22.78
C ALA A 24 7.92 18.94 23.17
N ALA A 25 7.22 19.59 22.23
CA ALA A 25 5.85 20.05 22.43
C ALA A 25 4.80 18.93 22.33
N TYR A 26 5.18 17.74 21.86
CA TYR A 26 4.24 16.66 21.62
C TYR A 26 3.74 16.03 22.94
N GLY A 27 2.43 16.11 23.15
CA GLY A 27 1.74 15.40 24.24
C GLY A 27 1.51 16.24 25.50
N ASP A 28 2.07 17.44 25.58
CA ASP A 28 1.84 18.38 26.69
C ASP A 28 0.74 19.42 26.37
N PHE A 29 -0.33 18.96 25.71
CA PHE A 29 -1.42 19.84 25.29
C PHE A 29 -2.46 20.00 26.42
N GLN A 30 -2.72 21.24 26.81
CA GLN A 30 -3.72 21.60 27.80
C GLN A 30 -5.08 21.94 27.16
N THR A 31 -5.07 22.27 25.87
CA THR A 31 -6.29 22.65 25.12
C THR A 31 -6.36 21.99 23.75
N LEU A 32 -7.58 21.88 23.19
CA LEU A 32 -7.76 21.43 21.81
C LEU A 32 -7.08 22.37 20.81
N GLU A 33 -7.07 23.68 21.10
CA GLU A 33 -6.44 24.65 20.23
C GLU A 33 -4.91 24.44 20.14
N GLU A 34 -4.25 24.06 21.23
CA GLU A 34 -2.83 23.70 21.20
C GLU A 34 -2.57 22.50 20.30
N ILE A 35 -3.43 21.48 20.36
CA ILE A 35 -3.36 20.33 19.43
C ILE A 35 -3.53 20.80 17.99
N PHE A 36 -4.48 21.71 17.72
CA PHE A 36 -4.74 22.22 16.38
C PHE A 36 -3.55 23.02 15.83
N ARG A 37 -2.96 23.89 16.66
CA ARG A 37 -1.75 24.65 16.32
C ARG A 37 -0.57 23.72 16.07
N PHE A 38 -0.41 22.68 16.88
CA PHE A 38 0.62 21.67 16.69
C PHE A 38 0.46 20.91 15.36
N VAL A 39 -0.73 20.44 15.02
CA VAL A 39 -0.96 19.77 13.72
C VAL A 39 -0.70 20.74 12.56
N ARG A 40 -1.13 21.99 12.69
CA ARG A 40 -0.91 23.03 11.67
C ARG A 40 0.56 23.41 11.47
N SER A 41 1.40 23.26 12.50
CA SER A 41 2.81 23.66 12.41
C SER A 41 3.67 22.72 11.56
N SER A 42 3.14 21.55 11.17
CA SER A 42 3.85 20.63 10.27
C SER A 42 4.23 21.32 8.96
N SER A 43 5.46 21.05 8.48
CA SER A 43 5.92 21.51 7.17
C SER A 43 5.13 20.96 5.99
N TYR A 44 4.28 19.95 6.22
CA TYR A 44 3.43 19.30 5.23
C TYR A 44 1.96 19.67 5.37
N PHE A 45 1.64 20.69 6.15
CA PHE A 45 0.26 21.05 6.42
C PHE A 45 -0.45 21.60 5.18
N HIS A 46 -1.60 21.00 4.86
CA HIS A 46 -2.57 21.54 3.91
C HIS A 46 -3.97 21.29 4.48
N PRO A 47 -4.83 22.31 4.64
CA PRO A 47 -6.15 22.13 5.25
C PRO A 47 -7.05 21.17 4.46
N ASP A 48 -6.99 21.21 3.13
CA ASP A 48 -7.82 20.37 2.25
C ASP A 48 -7.72 18.87 2.45
N ILE A 49 -6.59 18.34 2.95
CA ILE A 49 -6.46 16.89 3.19
C ILE A 49 -7.38 16.41 4.32
N TYR A 50 -7.85 17.34 5.15
CA TYR A 50 -8.77 17.08 6.26
C TYR A 50 -10.23 17.30 5.87
N LEU A 51 -10.52 18.00 4.77
CA LEU A 51 -11.89 18.25 4.34
C LEU A 51 -12.62 16.93 4.04
N LEU A 52 -13.84 16.78 4.59
CA LEU A 52 -14.58 15.52 4.55
C LEU A 52 -14.83 15.02 3.12
N GLN A 53 -15.06 15.93 2.16
CA GLN A 53 -15.25 15.62 0.75
C GLN A 53 -14.00 15.03 0.08
N ASN A 54 -12.81 15.35 0.61
CA ASN A 54 -11.53 14.85 0.10
C ASN A 54 -11.11 13.53 0.78
N ARG A 55 -11.88 13.05 1.76
CA ARG A 55 -11.64 11.77 2.45
C ARG A 55 -12.37 10.63 1.74
N ASN A 56 -11.79 9.43 1.80
CA ASN A 56 -12.48 8.21 1.36
C ASN A 56 -13.74 7.93 2.20
N HIS A 57 -14.66 7.11 1.66
CA HIS A 57 -15.97 6.85 2.25
C HIS A 57 -15.90 6.42 3.74
N VAL A 58 -15.01 5.49 4.06
CA VAL A 58 -14.84 4.95 5.43
C VAL A 58 -14.34 6.03 6.38
N SER A 59 -13.27 6.75 6.01
CA SER A 59 -12.69 7.82 6.84
C SER A 59 -13.69 8.96 7.02
N ARG A 60 -14.39 9.35 5.95
CA ARG A 60 -15.40 10.40 5.99
C ARG A 60 -16.51 10.12 6.99
N ILE A 61 -17.09 8.91 6.98
CA ILE A 61 -18.15 8.53 7.94
C ILE A 61 -17.62 8.56 9.37
N ARG A 62 -16.41 8.05 9.58
CA ARG A 62 -15.77 8.01 10.91
C ARG A 62 -15.49 9.43 11.42
N ASP A 63 -14.85 10.25 10.61
CA ASP A 63 -14.36 11.57 11.02
C ASP A 63 -15.51 12.56 11.20
N LYS A 64 -16.60 12.45 10.42
CA LYS A 64 -17.85 13.20 10.64
C LYS A 64 -18.46 13.00 12.03
N LYS A 65 -18.26 11.83 12.66
CA LYS A 65 -18.77 11.53 14.01
C LYS A 65 -17.87 12.06 15.13
N ARG A 66 -16.63 12.48 14.82
CA ARG A 66 -15.65 12.91 15.81
C ARG A 66 -15.76 14.40 16.06
N LYS A 67 -16.24 14.78 17.25
CA LYS A 67 -16.36 16.18 17.67
C LYS A 67 -15.06 16.97 17.49
N THR A 68 -13.93 16.42 17.95
CA THR A 68 -12.61 17.07 17.83
C THR A 68 -12.21 17.33 16.37
N TYR A 69 -12.57 16.43 15.45
CA TYR A 69 -12.25 16.59 14.03
C TYR A 69 -13.06 17.72 13.42
N MET A 70 -14.35 17.79 13.73
CA MET A 70 -15.22 18.87 13.24
C MET A 70 -14.79 20.23 13.78
N LEU A 71 -14.45 20.30 15.07
CA LEU A 71 -13.88 21.52 15.68
C LEU A 71 -12.58 21.96 15.01
N PHE A 72 -11.74 21.02 14.58
CA PHE A 72 -10.52 21.33 13.85
C PHE A 72 -10.80 21.95 12.46
N LEU A 73 -11.82 21.45 11.76
CA LEU A 73 -12.24 22.03 10.47
C LEU A 73 -12.76 23.45 10.63
N GLU A 74 -13.64 23.68 11.60
CA GLU A 74 -14.15 25.01 11.95
C GLU A 74 -13.01 25.98 12.32
N TRP A 75 -12.03 25.50 13.09
CA TRP A 75 -10.84 26.27 13.44
C TRP A 75 -9.97 26.61 12.22
N CYS A 76 -9.82 25.68 11.27
CA CYS A 76 -9.09 25.92 10.02
C CYS A 76 -9.80 26.97 9.13
N GLU A 77 -11.13 26.96 9.08
CA GLU A 77 -11.91 27.95 8.31
C GLU A 77 -11.71 29.38 8.82
N GLN A 78 -11.55 29.54 10.14
CA GLN A 78 -11.27 30.83 10.77
C GLN A 78 -9.82 31.29 10.60
N GLN A 79 -8.91 30.39 10.20
CA GLN A 79 -7.48 30.65 10.12
C GLN A 79 -6.90 30.22 8.78
N PRO A 80 -7.25 30.92 7.68
CA PRO A 80 -6.80 30.55 6.34
C PRO A 80 -5.27 30.49 6.26
N VAL A 81 -4.78 29.52 5.50
CA VAL A 81 -3.34 29.34 5.23
C VAL A 81 -3.02 30.04 3.93
N SER A 82 -2.09 31.01 3.96
CA SER A 82 -1.68 31.77 2.77
C SER A 82 -0.83 30.95 1.80
N ALA A 83 -0.08 29.97 2.30
CA ALA A 83 0.79 29.10 1.51
C ALA A 83 0.76 27.66 2.06
N PRO A 84 -0.28 26.86 1.73
CA PRO A 84 -0.35 25.47 2.15
C PRO A 84 0.70 24.62 1.42
N PHE A 85 1.10 23.50 2.03
CA PHE A 85 2.05 22.58 1.42
C PHE A 85 1.49 21.95 0.13
N VAL A 86 2.17 22.11 -1.00
CA VAL A 86 1.75 21.51 -2.27
C VAL A 86 2.27 20.08 -2.36
N PHE A 87 1.36 19.12 -2.43
CA PHE A 87 1.74 17.72 -2.59
C PHE A 87 2.15 17.43 -4.05
N GLY A 88 3.39 16.99 -4.23
CA GLY A 88 3.88 16.40 -5.48
C GLY A 88 3.63 14.89 -5.61
N GLU A 89 4.29 14.30 -6.60
CA GLU A 89 4.21 12.86 -6.91
C GLU A 89 4.70 11.99 -5.75
N LYS A 90 4.06 10.82 -5.57
CA LYS A 90 4.33 9.93 -4.43
C LYS A 90 5.80 9.50 -4.34
N ASP A 91 6.41 9.21 -5.49
CA ASP A 91 7.78 8.71 -5.57
C ASP A 91 8.79 9.74 -5.06
N SER A 92 8.47 11.04 -5.13
CA SER A 92 9.32 12.11 -4.60
C SER A 92 9.48 12.05 -3.08
N TYR A 93 8.48 11.54 -2.34
CA TYR A 93 8.58 11.39 -0.89
C TYR A 93 9.39 10.17 -0.50
N LEU A 94 9.38 9.11 -1.33
CA LEU A 94 10.10 7.88 -1.02
C LEU A 94 11.60 8.12 -0.91
N GLU A 95 12.18 8.86 -1.85
CA GLU A 95 13.60 9.23 -1.80
C GLU A 95 13.94 10.07 -0.56
N ARG A 96 13.05 10.98 -0.15
CA ARG A 96 13.24 11.77 1.09
C ARG A 96 13.19 10.89 2.34
N ILE A 97 12.28 9.92 2.37
CA ILE A 97 12.16 8.95 3.47
C ILE A 97 13.42 8.07 3.53
N VAL A 98 13.89 7.54 2.39
CA VAL A 98 15.10 6.70 2.34
C VAL A 98 16.35 7.49 2.70
N ALA A 99 16.46 8.76 2.30
CA ALA A 99 17.56 9.61 2.72
C ALA A 99 17.61 9.76 4.25
N GLN A 100 16.45 9.84 4.91
CA GLN A 100 16.35 9.93 6.36
C GLN A 100 16.50 8.58 7.07
N TRP A 101 16.07 7.48 6.45
CA TRP A 101 16.14 6.11 6.98
C TRP A 101 16.71 5.15 5.92
N PRO A 102 18.04 5.13 5.73
CA PRO A 102 18.66 4.38 4.62
C PRO A 102 18.44 2.87 4.66
N HIS A 103 18.22 2.30 5.85
CA HIS A 103 17.95 0.87 6.02
C HIS A 103 16.69 0.41 5.27
N LEU A 104 15.75 1.33 5.00
CA LEU A 104 14.51 1.01 4.30
C LEU A 104 14.71 0.66 2.84
N ARG A 105 15.83 1.05 2.21
CA ARG A 105 16.05 0.78 0.78
C ARG A 105 15.93 -0.72 0.48
N GLN A 106 16.53 -1.56 1.32
CA GLN A 106 16.49 -3.01 1.14
C GLN A 106 15.08 -3.58 1.27
N ASP A 107 14.30 -3.11 2.26
CA ASP A 107 12.93 -3.55 2.47
C ASP A 107 12.01 -3.11 1.32
N ILE A 108 12.20 -1.89 0.82
CA ILE A 108 11.48 -1.34 -0.33
C ILE A 108 11.79 -2.14 -1.59
N ASP A 109 13.07 -2.39 -1.86
CA ASP A 109 13.50 -3.15 -3.04
C ASP A 109 12.95 -4.58 -3.01
N ALA A 110 13.00 -5.23 -1.84
CA ALA A 110 12.42 -6.56 -1.64
C ALA A 110 10.89 -6.56 -1.85
N ALA A 111 10.17 -5.56 -1.31
CA ALA A 111 8.73 -5.43 -1.50
C ALA A 111 8.35 -5.18 -2.97
N ASN A 112 9.12 -4.35 -3.68
CA ASN A 112 8.93 -4.08 -5.11
C ASN A 112 9.20 -5.33 -5.94
N ALA A 113 10.28 -6.06 -5.66
CA ALA A 113 10.61 -7.31 -6.35
C ALA A 113 9.50 -8.35 -6.17
N GLU A 114 8.96 -8.49 -4.96
CA GLU A 114 7.84 -9.41 -4.69
C GLU A 114 6.55 -8.95 -5.39
N ALA A 115 6.26 -7.65 -5.40
CA ALA A 115 5.10 -7.11 -6.12
C ALA A 115 5.20 -7.36 -7.63
N MET A 116 6.39 -7.17 -8.22
CA MET A 116 6.66 -7.52 -9.62
C MET A 116 6.48 -9.02 -9.86
N ARG A 117 7.06 -9.86 -8.99
CA ARG A 117 6.94 -11.33 -9.07
C ARG A 117 5.49 -11.79 -9.06
N ILE A 118 4.66 -11.23 -8.17
CA ILE A 118 3.22 -11.51 -8.10
C ILE A 118 2.48 -11.03 -9.36
N ARG A 119 2.84 -9.84 -9.87
CA ARG A 119 2.24 -9.28 -11.09
C ARG A 119 2.54 -10.17 -12.29
N ASP A 120 3.78 -10.58 -12.46
CA ASP A 120 4.23 -11.45 -13.56
C ASP A 120 3.60 -12.84 -13.46
N PHE A 121 3.53 -13.40 -12.26
CA PHE A 121 2.81 -14.66 -12.04
C PHE A 121 1.35 -14.55 -12.49
N ARG A 122 0.63 -13.50 -12.08
CA ARG A 122 -0.79 -13.30 -12.44
C ARG A 122 -1.00 -12.99 -13.91
N SER A 123 -0.07 -12.31 -14.56
CA SER A 123 -0.16 -12.05 -16.00
C SER A 123 -0.02 -13.35 -16.80
N ARG A 124 0.84 -14.26 -16.34
CA ARG A 124 1.09 -15.54 -17.00
C ARG A 124 0.06 -16.62 -16.67
N PHE A 125 -0.39 -16.69 -15.42
CA PHE A 125 -1.35 -17.68 -14.92
C PHE A 125 -2.56 -17.01 -14.26
N ASN A 126 -3.68 -17.02 -14.98
CA ASN A 126 -4.96 -16.46 -14.55
C ASN A 126 -6.13 -17.26 -15.12
N GLY A 127 -7.33 -17.01 -14.59
CA GLY A 127 -8.54 -17.74 -14.97
C GLY A 127 -8.92 -17.59 -16.44
N GLU A 128 -8.63 -16.45 -17.07
CA GLU A 128 -8.91 -16.22 -18.49
C GLU A 128 -8.08 -17.15 -19.38
N ARG A 129 -6.76 -17.22 -19.15
CA ARG A 129 -5.87 -18.13 -19.89
C ARG A 129 -6.28 -19.58 -19.71
N VAL A 130 -6.56 -20.01 -18.47
CA VAL A 130 -6.96 -21.40 -18.18
C VAL A 130 -8.31 -21.74 -18.81
N ALA A 131 -9.29 -20.83 -18.75
CA ALA A 131 -10.59 -21.02 -19.40
C ALA A 131 -10.44 -21.15 -20.92
N ARG A 132 -9.62 -20.31 -21.55
CA ARG A 132 -9.35 -20.36 -22.99
C ARG A 132 -8.69 -21.68 -23.42
N LEU A 133 -7.74 -22.19 -22.62
CA LEU A 133 -6.99 -23.40 -22.94
C LEU A 133 -7.77 -24.69 -22.71
N CYS A 134 -8.65 -24.71 -21.71
CA CYS A 134 -9.34 -25.93 -21.28
C CYS A 134 -10.85 -25.93 -21.59
N GLY A 135 -11.42 -24.81 -22.03
CA GLY A 135 -12.87 -24.65 -22.25
C GLY A 135 -13.71 -24.72 -20.96
N LYS A 136 -13.09 -24.56 -19.79
CA LYS A 136 -13.74 -24.73 -18.48
C LYS A 136 -14.15 -23.37 -17.88
N THR A 137 -15.26 -23.37 -17.14
CA THR A 137 -15.79 -22.19 -16.43
C THR A 137 -16.27 -22.56 -15.02
N GLY A 138 -16.57 -21.56 -14.19
CA GLY A 138 -17.14 -21.75 -12.85
C GLY A 138 -16.32 -22.70 -11.96
N LYS A 139 -16.99 -23.66 -11.33
CA LYS A 139 -16.34 -24.65 -10.44
C LYS A 139 -15.26 -25.47 -11.16
N ALA A 140 -15.51 -25.90 -12.39
CA ALA A 140 -14.58 -26.71 -13.17
C ALA A 140 -13.29 -25.93 -13.52
N LEU A 141 -13.38 -24.61 -13.71
CA LEU A 141 -12.21 -23.76 -13.89
C LEU A 141 -11.34 -23.72 -12.62
N GLY A 142 -11.98 -23.54 -11.46
CA GLY A 142 -11.30 -23.56 -10.17
C GLY A 142 -10.56 -24.89 -9.91
N GLU A 143 -11.23 -26.01 -10.20
CA GLU A 143 -10.64 -27.36 -10.11
C GLU A 143 -9.43 -27.52 -11.04
N GLN A 144 -9.49 -27.02 -12.28
CA GLN A 144 -8.35 -27.07 -13.20
C GLN A 144 -7.17 -26.22 -12.73
N MET A 145 -7.44 -25.01 -12.24
CA MET A 145 -6.41 -24.14 -11.68
C MET A 145 -5.75 -24.77 -10.45
N GLN A 146 -6.50 -25.54 -9.65
CA GLN A 146 -5.95 -26.28 -8.52
C GLN A 146 -5.15 -27.50 -8.99
N HIS A 147 -5.66 -28.25 -9.96
CA HIS A 147 -4.96 -29.41 -10.53
C HIS A 147 -3.58 -29.03 -11.07
N SER A 148 -3.49 -27.90 -11.78
CA SER A 148 -2.21 -27.37 -12.30
C SER A 148 -1.16 -27.10 -11.21
N ARG A 149 -1.60 -26.91 -9.95
CA ARG A 149 -0.75 -26.63 -8.79
C ARG A 149 -0.37 -27.87 -7.99
N ASN A 150 -1.16 -28.94 -8.07
CA ASN A 150 -1.03 -30.10 -7.18
C ASN A 150 0.25 -30.92 -7.43
N GLY A 151 0.92 -30.76 -8.58
CA GLY A 151 2.19 -31.41 -8.92
C GLY A 151 3.44 -30.74 -8.32
N TYR A 152 3.29 -29.74 -7.46
CA TYR A 152 4.40 -28.98 -6.89
C TYR A 152 4.41 -29.11 -5.37
N SER A 153 5.61 -29.18 -4.77
CA SER A 153 5.77 -29.38 -3.32
C SER A 153 5.20 -28.24 -2.46
N GLY A 154 5.07 -27.05 -3.04
CA GLY A 154 4.29 -25.98 -2.45
C GLY A 154 3.95 -24.83 -3.41
N PRO A 155 3.21 -23.81 -2.93
CA PRO A 155 2.85 -22.64 -3.74
C PRO A 155 4.06 -21.89 -4.33
N GLY A 156 5.19 -21.88 -3.62
CA GLY A 156 6.42 -21.21 -4.06
C GLY A 156 7.07 -21.88 -5.28
N ASP A 157 7.03 -23.21 -5.36
CA ASP A 157 7.61 -23.97 -6.46
C ASP A 157 6.80 -23.81 -7.74
N PHE A 158 5.46 -23.83 -7.61
CA PHE A 158 4.58 -23.55 -8.75
C PHE A 158 4.77 -22.13 -9.29
N VAL A 159 4.87 -21.13 -8.40
CA VAL A 159 5.15 -19.75 -8.82
C VAL A 159 6.49 -19.67 -9.55
N SER A 160 7.52 -20.35 -9.04
CA SER A 160 8.85 -20.38 -9.67
C SER A 160 8.81 -21.03 -11.06
N PHE A 161 8.10 -22.14 -11.20
CA PHE A 161 7.85 -22.76 -12.50
C PHE A 161 7.13 -21.82 -13.47
N VAL A 162 6.00 -21.23 -13.06
CA VAL A 162 5.20 -20.34 -13.92
C VAL A 162 6.02 -19.15 -14.41
N LEU A 163 6.94 -18.64 -13.59
CA LEU A 163 7.80 -17.51 -13.97
C LEU A 163 8.95 -17.92 -14.91
N ALA A 164 9.50 -19.13 -14.76
CA ALA A 164 10.63 -19.62 -15.55
C ALA A 164 10.22 -20.33 -16.85
N ALA A 165 9.04 -20.94 -16.89
CA ALA A 165 8.57 -21.74 -18.02
C ALA A 165 8.42 -20.89 -19.29
N THR A 166 8.48 -21.51 -20.46
CA THR A 166 7.97 -20.96 -21.72
C THR A 166 6.45 -20.99 -21.75
N ASP A 167 5.82 -20.29 -22.70
CA ASP A 167 4.36 -20.35 -22.85
C ASP A 167 3.86 -21.74 -23.25
N ALA A 168 4.64 -22.50 -24.02
CA ALA A 168 4.31 -23.86 -24.42
C ALA A 168 4.32 -24.82 -23.21
N GLU A 169 5.33 -24.73 -22.36
CA GLU A 169 5.43 -25.53 -21.13
C GLU A 169 4.32 -25.19 -20.14
N LEU A 170 4.05 -23.89 -19.96
CA LEU A 170 2.96 -23.46 -19.09
C LEU A 170 1.59 -23.92 -19.62
N ASP A 171 1.35 -23.82 -20.92
CA ASP A 171 0.10 -24.29 -21.53
C ASP A 171 -0.06 -25.81 -21.42
N ALA A 172 1.01 -26.58 -21.58
CA ALA A 172 0.99 -28.03 -21.40
C ALA A 172 0.77 -28.42 -19.93
N CYS A 173 1.34 -27.68 -18.98
CA CYS A 173 1.02 -27.84 -17.55
C CYS A 173 -0.46 -27.55 -17.29
N ILE A 174 -0.99 -26.43 -17.82
CA ILE A 174 -2.41 -26.05 -17.67
C ILE A 174 -3.35 -27.11 -18.26
N ARG A 175 -3.01 -27.71 -19.41
CA ARG A 175 -3.81 -28.76 -20.03
C ARG A 175 -3.69 -30.12 -19.32
N GLY A 176 -2.75 -30.27 -18.38
CA GLY A 176 -2.46 -31.54 -17.72
C GLY A 176 -1.67 -32.53 -18.59
N THR A 177 -0.97 -32.05 -19.62
CA THR A 177 -0.16 -32.88 -20.54
C THR A 177 1.33 -32.87 -20.19
N LEU A 178 1.75 -32.04 -19.23
CA LEU A 178 3.05 -32.08 -18.58
C LEU A 178 2.86 -32.71 -17.19
N ILE A 179 3.52 -33.83 -16.92
CA ILE A 179 3.62 -34.43 -15.59
C ILE A 179 4.80 -33.73 -14.90
N SER A 180 4.53 -32.98 -13.84
CA SER A 180 5.55 -32.30 -13.04
C SER A 180 6.51 -33.32 -12.41
N GLY A 181 7.81 -33.03 -12.46
CA GLY A 181 8.84 -33.69 -11.66
C GLY A 181 9.04 -33.01 -10.31
#